data_AF-A0A2V5KMU1-F1
#
_entry.id   AF-A0A2V5KMU1-F1
#
_cell.length_a   1.000
_cell.length_b   1.000
_cell.length_c   1.000
_cell.angle_alpha   90.00
_cell.angle_beta   90.00
_cell.angle_gamma   90.00
#
_symmetry.space_group_name_H-M   'P 1'
#
loop_
_entity.id
_entity.type
_entity.pdbx_description
1 polymer ?
#
loop_
_entity_poly.entity_id
_entity_poly.type
_entity_poly.pdbx_seq_one_letter_code
_entity_poly.pdbx_strand_id
1 'polypeptide(L)'
;MNDYSQPGAGKISVHGNGVGAPSPEEVEKRAREIAMIGERNPDEFTDADWAQARRELLGAAVPVPPEETSQNADLVEEWEVIANNTGQRAPRAGLDEDETVGEQLVTDGLEEAAHDQMLEARREEIEQEGGIT
;
A
#
# COMPACT_ATOMS: atom_id res chain seq x y z
N MET A 1 -27.87 -13.87 20.60
CA MET A 1 -27.13 -12.72 20.06
C MET A 1 -26.66 -13.13 18.68
N ASN A 2 -27.17 -12.49 17.62
CA ASN A 2 -26.72 -12.75 16.25
C ASN A 2 -25.57 -11.81 15.96
N ASP A 3 -24.34 -12.28 16.16
CA ASP A 3 -23.10 -11.63 15.74
C ASP A 3 -22.94 -11.76 14.22
N TYR A 4 -23.81 -11.09 13.46
CA TYR A 4 -23.51 -10.79 12.08
C TYR A 4 -22.47 -9.67 12.08
N SER A 5 -21.18 -10.05 12.12
CA SER A 5 -20.13 -9.17 11.60
C SER A 5 -20.54 -8.81 10.18
N GLN A 6 -20.96 -7.56 9.97
CA GLN A 6 -21.23 -7.07 8.63
C GLN A 6 -19.95 -7.31 7.82
N PRO A 7 -20.01 -8.03 6.68
CA PRO A 7 -18.85 -8.22 5.85
C PRO A 7 -18.31 -6.84 5.51
N GLY A 8 -17.05 -6.57 5.85
CA GLY A 8 -16.43 -5.27 5.62
C GLY A 8 -16.65 -4.85 4.17
N ALA A 9 -16.98 -3.58 3.96
CA ALA A 9 -17.24 -3.06 2.63
C ALA A 9 -15.99 -3.26 1.76
N GLY A 10 -16.03 -4.19 0.80
CA GLY A 10 -14.86 -4.49 -0.02
C GLY A 10 -14.82 -5.90 -0.57
N LYS A 11 -14.40 -6.06 -1.83
CA LYS A 11 -14.12 -7.38 -2.43
C LYS A 11 -12.74 -7.91 -2.01
N ILE A 12 -11.91 -7.05 -1.45
CA ILE A 12 -10.54 -7.33 -0.99
C ILE A 12 -10.54 -7.08 0.52
N SER A 13 -9.88 -7.93 1.31
CA SER A 13 -9.79 -7.74 2.75
C SER A 13 -8.34 -7.72 3.21
N VAL A 14 -8.02 -6.83 4.15
CA VAL A 14 -6.74 -6.78 4.85
C VAL A 14 -7.03 -7.00 6.33
N HIS A 15 -6.45 -8.06 6.92
CA HIS A 15 -6.71 -8.48 8.31
C HIS A 15 -8.21 -8.71 8.64
N GLY A 16 -9.00 -9.19 7.69
CA GLY A 16 -10.44 -9.43 7.88
C GLY A 16 -11.33 -8.19 7.76
N ASN A 17 -10.74 -6.99 7.65
CA ASN A 17 -11.47 -5.79 7.28
C ASN A 17 -11.57 -5.70 5.76
N GLY A 18 -12.79 -5.69 5.24
CA GLY A 18 -13.04 -5.40 3.83
C GLY A 18 -12.53 -3.99 3.49
N VAL A 19 -11.69 -3.91 2.48
CA VAL A 19 -11.17 -2.67 1.90
C VAL A 19 -12.05 -2.32 0.71
N GLY A 20 -12.82 -1.25 0.87
CA GLY A 20 -13.83 -0.80 -0.07
C GLY A 20 -13.44 0.51 -0.73
N ALA A 21 -14.44 1.28 -1.15
CA ALA A 21 -14.21 2.66 -1.52
C ALA A 21 -13.66 3.43 -0.30
N PRO A 22 -12.61 4.26 -0.47
CA PRO A 22 -12.07 5.09 0.60
C PRO A 22 -13.15 5.90 1.30
N SER A 23 -13.15 5.87 2.63
CA SER A 23 -14.01 6.68 3.47
C SER A 23 -13.58 8.17 3.43
N PRO A 24 -14.48 9.11 3.78
CA PRO A 24 -14.13 10.52 3.88
C PRO A 24 -12.99 10.80 4.88
N GLU A 25 -12.89 10.03 5.95
CA GLU A 25 -11.81 10.17 6.95
C GLU A 25 -10.45 9.77 6.37
N GLU A 26 -10.39 8.72 5.54
CA GLU A 26 -9.17 8.33 4.84
C GLU A 26 -8.73 9.38 3.81
N VAL A 27 -9.69 10.01 3.13
CA VAL A 27 -9.44 11.14 2.23
C VAL A 27 -8.91 12.35 3.01
N GLU A 28 -9.49 12.66 4.16
CA GLU A 28 -9.02 13.75 5.02
C GLU A 28 -7.60 13.50 5.51
N LYS A 29 -7.33 12.30 6.05
CA LYS A 29 -6.00 11.90 6.49
C LYS A 29 -4.99 12.11 5.37
N ARG A 30 -5.33 11.70 4.14
CA ARG A 30 -4.47 11.91 2.98
C ARG A 30 -4.31 13.38 2.60
N ALA A 31 -5.34 14.21 2.72
CA ALA A 31 -5.23 15.65 2.49
C ALA A 31 -4.28 16.33 3.49
N ARG A 32 -4.33 15.95 4.76
CA ARG A 32 -3.39 16.43 5.80
C ARG A 32 -1.96 16.01 5.50
N GLU A 33 -1.75 14.78 5.06
CA GLU A 33 -0.44 14.29 4.60
C GLU A 33 0.10 15.11 3.42
N ILE A 34 -0.75 15.42 2.43
CA ILE A 34 -0.36 16.26 1.28
C ILE A 34 0.04 17.67 1.75
N ALA A 35 -0.69 18.26 2.68
CA ALA A 35 -0.34 19.56 3.25
C ALA A 35 1.02 19.51 3.97
N MET A 36 1.27 18.46 4.76
CA MET A 36 2.56 18.23 5.44
C MET A 36 3.73 18.04 4.47
N ILE A 37 3.53 17.28 3.38
CA ILE A 37 4.53 17.11 2.30
C ILE A 37 4.86 18.46 1.64
N GLY A 38 3.86 19.34 1.51
CA GLY A 38 4.03 20.71 1.03
C GLY A 38 4.61 21.68 2.06
N GLU A 39 5.18 21.21 3.16
CA GLU A 39 5.72 22.01 4.27
C GLU A 39 4.71 22.99 4.90
N ARG A 40 3.41 22.68 4.81
CA ARG A 40 2.31 23.43 5.43
C ARG A 40 1.81 22.74 6.69
N ASN A 41 1.05 23.47 7.50
CA ASN A 41 0.38 22.91 8.65
C ASN A 41 -0.67 21.87 8.20
N PRO A 42 -0.59 20.60 8.66
CA PRO A 42 -1.54 19.54 8.27
C PRO A 42 -2.98 19.84 8.67
N ASP A 43 -3.20 20.63 9.72
CA ASP A 43 -4.56 21.02 10.15
C ASP A 43 -5.15 22.16 9.30
N GLU A 44 -4.35 22.77 8.42
CA GLU A 44 -4.74 23.81 7.47
C GLU A 44 -4.67 23.30 6.02
N PHE A 45 -5.06 22.04 5.80
CA PHE A 45 -5.18 21.50 4.45
C PHE A 45 -6.24 22.27 3.63
N THR A 46 -5.97 22.42 2.34
CA THR A 46 -6.81 23.20 1.42
C THR A 46 -7.75 22.30 0.61
N ASP A 47 -8.75 22.90 -0.03
CA ASP A 47 -9.63 22.18 -0.98
C ASP A 47 -8.85 21.51 -2.12
N ALA A 48 -7.69 22.08 -2.50
CA ALA A 48 -6.81 21.49 -3.51
C ALA A 48 -6.18 20.18 -3.00
N ASP A 49 -5.74 20.15 -1.73
CA ASP A 49 -5.20 18.95 -1.09
C ASP A 49 -6.26 17.86 -0.98
N TRP A 50 -7.48 18.24 -0.63
CA TRP A 50 -8.63 17.32 -0.59
C TRP A 50 -8.96 16.74 -1.97
N ALA A 51 -8.99 17.58 -3.00
CA ALA A 51 -9.25 17.15 -4.37
C ALA A 51 -8.14 16.23 -4.91
N GLN A 52 -6.88 16.49 -4.54
CA GLN A 52 -5.77 15.62 -4.85
C GLN A 52 -5.87 14.28 -4.10
N ALA A 53 -6.13 14.30 -2.79
CA ALA A 53 -6.34 13.11 -1.97
C ALA A 53 -7.44 12.20 -2.54
N ARG A 54 -8.58 12.79 -2.93
CA ARG A 54 -9.66 12.04 -3.60
C ARG A 54 -9.19 11.37 -4.88
N ARG A 55 -8.41 12.05 -5.70
CA ARG A 55 -7.92 11.52 -6.99
C ARG A 55 -6.90 10.41 -6.79
N GLU A 56 -6.04 10.51 -5.78
CA GLU A 56 -5.06 9.47 -5.46
C GLU A 56 -5.75 8.21 -4.93
N LEU A 57 -6.75 8.35 -4.06
CA LEU A 57 -7.40 7.20 -3.41
C LEU A 57 -8.51 6.57 -4.25
N LEU A 58 -9.31 7.36 -4.97
CA LEU A 58 -10.40 6.86 -5.82
C LEU A 58 -9.95 6.62 -7.27
N GLY A 59 -8.74 7.06 -7.63
CA GLY A 59 -8.28 7.13 -9.00
C GLY A 59 -8.81 8.34 -9.76
N ALA A 60 -8.36 8.52 -11.01
CA ALA A 60 -8.97 9.48 -11.91
C ALA A 60 -10.42 9.06 -12.18
N ALA A 61 -11.35 10.03 -12.17
CA ALA A 61 -12.69 9.77 -12.67
C ALA A 61 -12.55 9.24 -14.11
N VAL A 62 -12.86 7.96 -14.30
CA VAL A 62 -12.95 7.38 -15.63
C VAL A 62 -13.95 8.27 -16.38
N PRO A 63 -13.60 8.80 -17.57
CA PRO A 63 -14.58 9.53 -18.35
C PRO A 63 -15.82 8.65 -18.45
N VAL A 64 -16.99 9.23 -18.15
CA VAL A 64 -18.25 8.52 -18.28
C VAL A 64 -18.24 7.87 -19.67
N PRO A 65 -18.41 6.54 -19.77
CA PRO A 65 -18.48 5.88 -21.06
C PRO A 65 -19.47 6.64 -21.94
N PRO A 66 -19.16 6.87 -23.23
CA PRO A 66 -20.08 7.57 -24.11
C PRO A 66 -21.45 6.89 -24.03
N GLU A 67 -22.52 7.70 -24.06
CA GLU A 67 -23.87 7.15 -24.04
C GLU A 67 -24.02 6.12 -25.17
N GLU A 68 -24.77 5.06 -24.88
CA GLU A 68 -25.05 4.02 -25.86
C GLU A 68 -25.96 4.61 -26.95
N THR A 69 -25.40 4.79 -28.15
CA THR A 69 -26.11 5.22 -29.35
C THR A 69 -26.19 4.06 -30.33
N SER A 70 -27.07 4.16 -31.33
CA SER A 70 -27.16 3.15 -32.39
C SER A 70 -25.86 2.97 -33.19
N GLN A 71 -24.90 3.90 -33.09
CA GLN A 71 -23.62 3.85 -33.77
C GLN A 71 -22.53 3.08 -32.99
N ASN A 72 -22.67 2.92 -31.66
CA ASN A 72 -21.74 2.20 -30.78
C ASN A 72 -22.36 1.01 -30.04
N ALA A 73 -23.66 0.76 -30.22
CA ALA A 73 -24.35 -0.43 -29.72
C ALA A 73 -23.88 -1.73 -30.44
N ASP A 74 -23.56 -1.63 -31.73
CA ASP A 74 -23.00 -2.74 -32.51
C ASP A 74 -21.48 -2.80 -32.29
N LEU A 75 -21.08 -3.37 -31.15
CA LEU A 75 -19.73 -3.88 -30.96
C LEU A 75 -19.57 -5.10 -31.88
N VAL A 76 -19.06 -4.86 -33.10
CA VAL A 76 -18.58 -5.94 -33.97
C VAL A 76 -17.61 -6.81 -33.17
N GLU A 77 -17.81 -8.12 -33.25
CA GLU A 77 -17.06 -9.20 -32.60
C GLU A 77 -15.57 -9.26 -32.99
N GLU A 78 -14.85 -8.13 -33.03
CA GLU A 78 -13.41 -8.10 -33.32
C GLU A 78 -12.60 -8.38 -32.04
N TRP A 79 -12.98 -9.43 -31.31
CA TRP A 79 -12.16 -10.06 -30.27
C TRP A 79 -11.63 -11.42 -30.73
N GLU A 80 -11.55 -11.65 -32.05
CA GLU A 80 -10.79 -12.77 -32.58
C GLU A 80 -9.29 -12.42 -32.55
N VAL A 81 -8.75 -12.32 -31.33
CA VAL A 81 -7.31 -12.18 -31.10
C VAL A 81 -6.68 -13.54 -31.36
N ILE A 82 -6.38 -13.82 -32.63
CA ILE A 82 -5.58 -14.98 -32.99
C ILE A 82 -4.19 -14.75 -32.40
N ALA A 83 -3.84 -15.51 -31.36
CA ALA A 83 -2.51 -15.52 -30.78
C ALA A 83 -1.50 -15.97 -31.84
N ASN A 84 -0.88 -15.00 -32.50
CA ASN A 84 0.07 -15.18 -33.60
C ASN A 84 1.50 -15.46 -33.11
N ASN A 85 1.70 -15.62 -31.81
CA ASN A 85 2.99 -15.90 -31.20
C ASN A 85 2.83 -16.94 -30.07
N THR A 86 3.67 -17.97 -30.08
CA THR A 86 3.73 -19.03 -29.06
C THR A 86 4.31 -18.58 -27.72
N GLY A 87 4.69 -17.30 -27.59
CA GLY A 87 5.40 -16.74 -26.45
C GLY A 87 6.89 -17.13 -26.48
N GLN A 88 7.72 -16.29 -25.87
CA GLN A 88 9.13 -16.60 -25.62
C GLN A 88 9.35 -16.71 -24.11
N ARG A 89 10.03 -17.77 -23.69
CA ARG A 89 10.44 -17.92 -22.29
C ARG A 89 11.52 -16.86 -22.00
N ALA A 90 11.17 -15.87 -21.20
CA ALA A 90 12.14 -14.92 -20.69
C ALA A 90 13.29 -15.65 -19.97
N PRO A 91 14.54 -15.23 -20.15
CA PRO A 91 15.64 -15.73 -19.33
C PRO A 91 15.27 -15.55 -17.86
N ARG A 92 15.42 -16.60 -17.05
CA ARG A 92 15.35 -16.42 -15.60
C ARG A 92 16.59 -15.61 -15.21
N ALA A 93 16.38 -14.38 -14.76
CA ALA A 93 17.45 -13.60 -14.19
C ALA A 93 17.91 -14.28 -12.89
N GLY A 94 19.21 -14.58 -12.81
CA GLY A 94 19.93 -14.78 -11.55
C GLY A 94 19.40 -15.90 -10.65
N LEU A 95 19.46 -17.15 -11.10
CA LEU A 95 19.64 -18.27 -10.17
C LEU A 95 21.10 -18.72 -10.21
N ASP A 96 22.02 -17.75 -10.21
CA ASP A 96 23.27 -18.00 -9.52
C ASP A 96 22.87 -17.94 -8.06
N GLU A 97 22.77 -19.11 -7.44
CA GLU A 97 22.69 -19.23 -5.99
C GLU A 97 23.90 -18.49 -5.43
N ASP A 98 23.72 -17.21 -5.07
CA ASP A 98 24.78 -16.40 -4.49
C ASP A 98 25.24 -17.13 -3.22
N GLU A 99 26.38 -17.82 -3.34
CA GLU A 99 27.00 -18.67 -2.31
C GLU A 99 27.22 -17.87 -1.00
N THR A 100 27.15 -16.54 -1.08
CA THR A 100 27.30 -15.56 -0.01
C THR A 100 26.01 -15.20 0.73
N VAL A 101 24.81 -15.62 0.29
CA VAL A 101 23.55 -15.30 0.98
C VAL A 101 23.54 -15.84 2.41
N GLY A 102 24.10 -17.04 2.61
CA GLY A 102 24.26 -17.61 3.95
C GLY A 102 25.17 -16.77 4.85
N GLU A 103 26.26 -16.23 4.31
CA GLU A 103 27.21 -15.39 5.05
C GLU A 103 26.59 -14.02 5.41
N GLN A 104 25.81 -13.45 4.50
CA GLN A 104 25.06 -12.21 4.75
C GLN A 104 24.03 -12.40 5.87
N LEU A 105 23.23 -13.48 5.81
CA LEU A 105 22.25 -13.78 6.87
C LEU A 105 22.90 -13.95 8.25
N VAL A 106 24.08 -14.57 8.32
CA VAL A 106 24.84 -14.70 9.57
C VAL A 106 25.34 -13.34 10.07
N THR A 107 25.81 -12.49 9.15
CA THR A 107 26.30 -11.15 9.48
C THR A 107 25.17 -10.26 9.99
N ASP A 108 24.05 -10.22 9.27
CA ASP A 108 22.87 -9.45 9.63
C ASP A 108 22.32 -9.87 11.01
N GLY A 109 22.26 -11.17 11.28
CA GLY A 109 21.81 -11.69 12.57
C GLY A 109 22.74 -11.33 13.74
N LEU A 110 24.06 -11.23 13.52
CA LEU A 110 25.00 -10.77 14.54
C LEU A 110 24.84 -9.28 14.83
N GLU A 111 24.64 -8.46 13.79
CA GLU A 111 24.40 -7.03 13.93
C GLU A 111 23.10 -6.75 14.68
N GLU A 112 22.02 -7.47 14.34
CA GLU A 112 20.72 -7.37 15.03
C GLU A 112 20.85 -7.74 16.51
N ALA A 113 21.52 -8.86 16.84
CA ALA A 113 21.72 -9.28 18.22
C ALA A 113 22.58 -8.28 19.02
N ALA A 114 23.59 -7.67 18.40
CA ALA A 114 24.39 -6.63 19.05
C ALA A 114 23.57 -5.35 19.31
N HIS A 115 22.71 -4.99 18.37
CA HIS A 115 21.79 -3.87 18.51
C HIS A 115 20.81 -4.07 19.68
N ASP A 116 20.22 -5.26 19.78
CA ASP A 116 19.32 -5.60 20.89
C ASP A 116 20.02 -5.51 22.25
N GLN A 117 21.25 -6.02 22.38
CA GLN A 117 22.04 -5.90 23.61
C GLN A 117 22.30 -4.44 23.99
N MET A 118 22.59 -3.57 23.02
CA MET A 118 22.77 -2.13 23.30
C MET A 118 21.48 -1.48 23.80
N LEU A 119 20.33 -1.84 23.22
CA LEU A 119 19.04 -1.32 23.66
C LEU A 119 18.65 -1.82 25.05
N GLU A 120 18.90 -3.09 25.36
CA GLU A 120 18.67 -3.67 26.68
C GLU A 120 19.55 -3.00 27.74
N ALA A 121 20.86 -2.88 27.49
CA ALA A 121 21.78 -2.18 28.40
C ALA A 121 21.32 -0.74 28.66
N ARG A 122 20.89 -0.02 27.61
CA ARG A 122 20.38 1.35 27.75
C ARG A 122 19.09 1.42 28.57
N ARG A 123 18.19 0.44 28.43
CA ARG A 123 16.95 0.36 29.21
C ARG A 123 17.25 0.07 30.68
N GLU A 124 18.15 -0.87 30.96
CA GLU A 124 18.57 -1.20 32.33
C GLU A 124 19.24 -0.01 33.04
N GLU A 125 20.06 0.78 32.33
CA GLU A 125 20.61 2.03 32.85
C GLU A 125 19.51 3.02 33.25
N ILE A 126 18.53 3.24 32.37
CA ILE A 126 17.42 4.18 32.63
C ILE A 126 16.55 3.70 33.80
N GLU A 127 16.31 2.39 33.92
CA GLU A 127 15.56 1.81 35.04
C GLU A 127 16.32 1.95 36.37
N GLN A 128 17.65 1.79 36.35
CA GLN A 128 18.50 2.01 37.53
C GLN A 128 18.59 3.49 37.92
N GLU A 129 18.64 4.41 36.95
CA GLU A 129 18.64 5.86 37.18
C GLU A 129 17.26 6.38 37.65
N GLY A 130 16.17 5.76 37.21
CA GLY A 130 14.80 6.07 37.63
C GLY A 130 14.37 5.45 38.97
N GLY A 131 15.20 4.58 39.56
CA GLY A 131 14.93 3.87 40.82
C GLY A 131 15.41 4.57 42.10
N ILE A 132 15.89 5.82 42.01
CA ILE A 132 16.33 6.62 43.17
C ILE A 132 15.31 7.73 43.45
N THR A 133 14.15 7.35 44.01
CA THR A 133 13.32 8.20 44.91
C THR A 133 12.45 7.33 45.80
#